data_AF-A0AAU9AIA2-F1
#
_entry.id   AF-A0AAU9AIA2-F1
#
_cell.length_a   1.000
_cell.length_b   1.000
_cell.length_c   1.000
_cell.angle_alpha   90.00
_cell.angle_beta   90.00
_cell.angle_gamma   90.00
#
_symmetry.space_group_name_H-M   'P 1'
#
loop_
_entity.id
_entity.type
_entity.pdbx_description
1 polymer ?
#
loop_
_entity_poly.entity_id
_entity_poly.type
_entity_poly.pdbx_seq_one_letter_code
_entity_poly.pdbx_strand_id
1 'polypeptide(L)'
;MSFWDGLGKAIEVLADVGTIIASGIAIWLFATKQSELRALIRAITNFVQQSSLAELRLKIETLGDLHAANETHRDEIVEVFHDICGQIDGNPILRHRLQDLSSRMRQATGNARRPITEPLKRSLVSELRESLRHLDANNYTEAVEELNK
;
A
#
# COMPACT_ATOMS: atom_id res chain seq x y z
N MET A 1 49.66 32.26 -16.29
CA MET A 1 48.88 31.04 -15.96
C MET A 1 48.24 31.31 -14.61
N SER A 2 46.92 31.49 -14.58
CA SER A 2 46.23 32.16 -13.48
C SER A 2 46.18 31.24 -12.25
N PHE A 3 46.42 31.80 -11.06
CA PHE A 3 46.24 31.10 -9.77
C PHE A 3 44.88 30.41 -9.66
N TRP A 4 43.85 31.01 -10.28
CA TRP A 4 42.50 30.47 -10.37
C TRP A 4 42.40 29.17 -11.18
N ASP A 5 43.23 28.96 -12.19
CA ASP A 5 43.26 27.71 -12.98
C ASP A 5 43.86 26.55 -12.18
N GLY A 6 44.84 26.85 -11.32
CA GLY A 6 45.44 25.86 -10.43
C GLY A 6 44.49 25.42 -9.31
N LEU A 7 43.72 26.36 -8.77
CA LEU A 7 42.73 26.10 -7.73
C LEU A 7 41.54 25.29 -8.26
N GLY A 8 41.08 25.59 -9.48
CA GLY A 8 40.02 24.82 -10.15
C GLY A 8 40.41 23.34 -10.36
N LYS A 9 41.62 23.09 -10.85
CA LYS A 9 42.13 21.72 -11.04
C LYS A 9 42.28 20.94 -9.73
N ALA A 10 42.68 21.61 -8.65
CA ALA A 10 42.80 20.97 -7.34
C ALA A 10 41.44 20.54 -6.78
N ILE A 11 40.39 21.35 -6.97
CA ILE A 11 39.01 21.02 -6.58
C ILE A 11 38.48 19.85 -7.41
N GLU A 12 38.74 19.84 -8.71
CA GLU A 12 38.30 18.77 -9.63
C GLU A 12 38.92 17.42 -9.23
N VAL A 13 40.23 17.38 -8.98
CA VAL A 13 40.92 16.16 -8.52
C VAL A 13 40.42 15.69 -7.15
N LEU A 14 40.14 16.62 -6.22
CA LEU A 14 39.57 16.27 -4.91
C LEU A 14 38.14 15.74 -5.03
N ALA A 15 37.33 16.30 -5.94
CA ALA A 15 35.98 15.84 -6.22
C ALA A 15 35.97 14.44 -6.85
N ASP A 16 36.90 14.15 -7.76
CA ASP A 16 37.03 12.83 -8.39
C ASP A 16 37.47 11.77 -7.38
N VAL A 17 38.46 12.07 -6.54
CA VAL A 17 38.89 11.19 -5.45
C VAL A 17 37.76 10.97 -4.45
N GLY A 18 37.05 12.02 -4.07
CA GLY A 18 35.88 11.94 -3.21
C GLY A 18 34.78 11.06 -3.81
N THR A 19 34.55 11.16 -5.12
CA THR A 19 33.56 10.37 -5.86
C THR A 19 33.94 8.89 -5.93
N ILE A 20 35.22 8.59 -6.13
CA ILE A 20 35.75 7.21 -6.10
C ILE A 20 35.57 6.61 -4.69
N ILE A 21 35.89 7.36 -3.64
CA ILE A 21 35.73 6.91 -2.25
C ILE A 21 34.24 6.71 -1.93
N ALA A 22 33.37 7.65 -2.29
CA ALA A 22 31.94 7.55 -2.07
C ALA A 22 31.32 6.36 -2.81
N SER A 23 31.74 6.12 -4.05
CA SER A 23 31.31 4.96 -4.84
C SER A 23 31.79 3.66 -4.20
N GLY A 24 33.03 3.61 -3.70
CA GLY A 24 33.57 2.46 -2.99
C GLY A 24 32.82 2.16 -1.69
N ILE A 25 32.51 3.19 -0.90
CA ILE A 25 31.69 3.06 0.32
C ILE A 25 30.28 2.58 -0.04
N ALA A 26 29.67 3.12 -1.11
CA ALA A 26 28.35 2.71 -1.56
C ALA A 26 28.32 1.24 -1.99
N ILE A 27 29.31 0.78 -2.77
CA ILE A 27 29.45 -0.62 -3.19
C ILE A 27 29.68 -1.52 -1.98
N TRP A 28 30.51 -1.09 -1.03
CA TRP A 28 30.80 -1.85 0.19
C TRP A 28 29.60 -1.95 1.14
N LEU A 29 28.90 -0.83 1.39
CA LEU A 29 27.64 -0.80 2.14
C LEU A 29 26.57 -1.63 1.46
N PHE A 30 26.46 -1.53 0.14
CA PHE A 30 25.56 -2.38 -0.62
C PHE A 30 25.94 -3.83 -0.35
N ALA A 31 27.12 -4.30 -0.72
CA ALA A 31 27.52 -5.71 -0.57
C ALA A 31 27.38 -6.27 0.87
N THR A 32 27.72 -5.48 1.90
CA THR A 32 27.70 -5.95 3.30
C THR A 32 26.35 -5.80 3.98
N LYS A 33 25.53 -4.83 3.60
CA LYS A 33 24.25 -4.51 4.25
C LYS A 33 23.02 -4.74 3.37
N GLN A 34 23.15 -5.45 2.23
CA GLN A 34 22.00 -5.80 1.38
C GLN A 34 20.89 -6.49 2.17
N SER A 35 21.23 -7.33 3.15
CA SER A 35 20.26 -8.04 3.99
C SER A 35 19.46 -7.08 4.87
N GLU A 36 20.13 -6.13 5.53
CA GLU A 36 19.50 -5.09 6.37
C GLU A 36 18.66 -4.12 5.53
N LEU A 37 19.13 -3.71 4.35
CA LEU A 37 18.39 -2.84 3.44
C LEU A 37 17.13 -3.54 2.91
N ARG A 38 17.24 -4.82 2.55
CA ARG A 38 16.07 -5.64 2.15
C ARG A 38 15.10 -5.81 3.31
N ALA A 39 15.59 -6.02 4.53
CA ALA A 39 14.76 -6.10 5.73
C ALA A 39 14.02 -4.79 6.01
N LEU A 40 14.68 -3.63 5.87
CA LEU A 40 14.04 -2.31 5.99
C LEU A 40 13.01 -2.05 4.90
N ILE A 41 13.32 -2.36 3.64
CA ILE A 41 12.37 -2.21 2.53
C ILE A 41 11.16 -3.11 2.75
N ARG A 42 11.35 -4.35 3.21
CA ARG A 42 10.26 -5.26 3.60
C ARG A 42 9.47 -4.72 4.78
N ALA A 43 10.13 -4.21 5.82
CA ALA A 43 9.48 -3.63 6.98
C ALA A 43 8.64 -2.40 6.61
N ILE A 44 9.17 -1.52 5.76
CA ILE A 44 8.44 -0.36 5.21
C ILE A 44 7.26 -0.84 4.36
N THR A 45 7.45 -1.83 3.50
CA THR A 45 6.38 -2.37 2.66
C THR A 45 5.27 -3.00 3.51
N ASN A 46 5.64 -3.80 4.52
CA ASN A 46 4.70 -4.40 5.47
C ASN A 46 3.98 -3.34 6.30
N PHE A 47 4.69 -2.28 6.73
CA PHE A 47 4.09 -1.16 7.44
C PHE A 47 3.08 -0.40 6.57
N VAL A 48 3.43 -0.10 5.31
CA VAL A 48 2.52 0.54 4.34
C VAL A 48 1.31 -0.36 4.07
N GLN A 49 1.50 -1.67 3.97
CA GLN A 49 0.40 -2.62 3.86
C GLN A 49 -0.49 -2.62 5.10
N GLN A 50 0.08 -2.66 6.31
CA GLN A 50 -0.67 -2.58 7.57
C GLN A 50 -1.46 -1.27 7.69
N SER A 51 -0.86 -0.15 7.29
CA SER A 51 -1.55 1.15 7.26
C SER A 51 -2.73 1.15 6.29
N SER A 52 -2.56 0.58 5.09
CA SER A 52 -3.64 0.46 4.10
C SER A 52 -4.76 -0.47 4.57
N LEU A 53 -4.43 -1.58 5.24
CA LEU A 53 -5.41 -2.49 5.82
C LEU A 53 -6.18 -1.85 6.98
N ALA A 54 -5.50 -1.05 7.82
CA ALA A 54 -6.14 -0.31 8.91
C ALA A 54 -7.14 0.75 8.38
N GLU A 55 -6.77 1.46 7.32
CA GLU A 55 -7.66 2.43 6.67
C GLU A 55 -8.88 1.75 6.04
N LEU A 56 -8.68 0.62 5.35
CA LEU A 56 -9.77 -0.19 4.80
C LEU A 56 -10.72 -0.68 5.91
N ARG A 57 -10.19 -1.11 7.05
CA ARG A 57 -11.01 -1.51 8.21
C ARG A 57 -11.87 -0.35 8.72
N LEU A 58 -11.31 0.84 8.83
CA LEU A 58 -12.07 2.03 9.24
C LEU A 58 -13.22 2.33 8.27
N LYS A 59 -12.95 2.34 6.95
CA LYS A 59 -13.98 2.57 5.93
C LYS A 59 -15.09 1.50 5.97
N ILE A 60 -14.73 0.26 6.27
CA ILE A 60 -15.70 -0.84 6.45
C ILE A 60 -16.56 -0.66 7.69
N GLU A 61 -15.98 -0.15 8.79
CA GLU A 61 -16.75 0.20 9.98
C GLU A 61 -17.74 1.32 9.69
N THR A 62 -17.31 2.37 8.96
CA THR A 62 -18.20 3.43 8.48
C THR A 62 -19.36 2.87 7.65
N LEU A 63 -19.10 1.94 6.72
CA LEU A 63 -20.17 1.27 5.95
C LEU A 63 -21.16 0.48 6.83
N GLY A 64 -20.72 0.01 7.99
CA GLY A 64 -21.56 -0.65 8.99
C GLY A 64 -22.59 0.29 9.62
N ASP A 65 -22.17 1.54 9.87
CA ASP A 65 -22.99 2.56 10.53
C ASP A 65 -23.98 3.24 9.56
N LEU A 66 -23.67 3.25 8.27
CA LEU A 66 -24.56 3.79 7.23
C LEU A 66 -25.75 2.87 6.94
N HIS A 67 -26.86 3.43 6.43
CA HIS A 67 -28.08 2.67 6.13
C HIS A 67 -28.59 2.97 4.71
N ALA A 68 -28.59 1.98 3.80
CA ALA A 68 -29.01 2.17 2.40
C ALA A 68 -30.52 2.44 2.20
N ALA A 69 -31.30 2.47 3.29
CA ALA A 69 -32.68 2.95 3.30
C ALA A 69 -32.77 4.49 3.36
N ASN A 70 -31.74 5.17 3.86
CA ASN A 70 -31.64 6.62 3.85
C ASN A 70 -30.92 7.06 2.56
N GLU A 71 -31.54 7.95 1.79
CA GLU A 71 -30.99 8.45 0.52
C GLU A 71 -29.65 9.17 0.72
N THR A 72 -29.49 9.97 1.77
CA THR A 72 -28.21 10.62 2.08
C THR A 72 -27.10 9.61 2.37
N HIS A 73 -27.41 8.58 3.15
CA HIS A 73 -26.43 7.53 3.46
C HIS A 73 -26.11 6.67 2.25
N ARG A 74 -27.01 6.59 1.26
CA ARG A 74 -26.78 5.80 0.06
C ARG A 74 -25.67 6.39 -0.79
N ASP A 75 -25.64 7.71 -0.94
CA ASP A 75 -24.58 8.40 -1.67
C ASP A 75 -23.23 8.23 -0.96
N GLU A 76 -23.23 8.33 0.37
CA GLU A 76 -22.04 8.09 1.19
C GLU A 76 -21.56 6.63 1.11
N ILE A 77 -22.47 5.65 1.09
CA ILE A 77 -22.14 4.24 0.86
C ILE A 77 -21.47 4.05 -0.50
N VAL A 78 -21.98 4.71 -1.54
CA VAL A 78 -21.41 4.65 -2.90
C VAL A 78 -20.00 5.24 -2.92
N GLU A 79 -19.80 6.39 -2.29
CA GLU A 79 -18.50 7.06 -2.18
C GLU A 79 -17.49 6.17 -1.45
N VAL A 80 -17.85 5.65 -0.27
CA VAL A 80 -16.96 4.80 0.51
C VAL A 80 -16.62 3.50 -0.23
N PHE A 81 -17.58 2.87 -0.92
CA PHE A 81 -17.28 1.70 -1.76
C PHE A 81 -16.38 2.05 -2.94
N HIS A 82 -16.54 3.22 -3.56
CA HIS A 82 -15.69 3.64 -4.66
C HIS A 82 -14.25 3.89 -4.20
N ASP A 83 -14.08 4.52 -3.05
CA ASP A 83 -12.78 4.70 -2.38
C ASP A 83 -12.09 3.37 -2.10
N ILE A 84 -12.83 2.42 -1.50
CA ILE A 84 -12.32 1.07 -1.22
C ILE A 84 -11.88 0.40 -2.52
N CYS A 85 -12.67 0.50 -3.60
CA CYS A 85 -12.27 -0.04 -4.91
C CYS A 85 -11.01 0.62 -5.45
N GLY A 86 -10.86 1.94 -5.28
CA GLY A 86 -9.66 2.68 -5.67
C GLY A 86 -8.41 2.21 -4.91
N GLN A 87 -8.53 1.97 -3.60
CA GLN A 87 -7.45 1.44 -2.77
C GLN A 87 -7.08 0.00 -3.14
N ILE A 88 -8.07 -0.84 -3.43
CA ILE A 88 -7.85 -2.21 -3.91
C ILE A 88 -7.07 -2.18 -5.23
N ASP A 89 -7.47 -1.34 -6.19
CA ASP A 89 -6.83 -1.28 -7.52
C ASP A 89 -5.43 -0.66 -7.47
N GLY A 90 -5.20 0.29 -6.55
CA GLY A 90 -3.91 0.94 -6.32
C GLY A 90 -2.87 0.04 -5.66
N ASN A 91 -3.27 -1.07 -5.06
CA ASN A 91 -2.38 -2.02 -4.39
C ASN A 91 -2.35 -3.37 -5.14
N PRO A 92 -1.23 -3.76 -5.78
CA PRO A 92 -1.16 -4.99 -6.58
C PRO A 92 -1.55 -6.27 -5.82
N ILE A 93 -1.25 -6.33 -4.51
CA ILE A 93 -1.55 -7.49 -3.67
C ILE A 93 -3.05 -7.55 -3.37
N LEU A 94 -3.64 -6.40 -2.99
CA LEU A 94 -5.09 -6.32 -2.76
C LEU A 94 -5.85 -6.58 -4.04
N ARG A 95 -5.42 -5.98 -5.16
CA ARG A 95 -6.01 -6.23 -6.47
C ARG A 95 -6.03 -7.71 -6.79
N HIS A 96 -4.89 -8.41 -6.67
CA HIS A 96 -4.84 -9.84 -6.99
C HIS A 96 -5.82 -10.68 -6.16
N ARG A 97 -6.04 -10.32 -4.88
CA ARG A 97 -6.87 -11.10 -3.96
C ARG A 97 -8.34 -10.65 -3.89
N LEU A 98 -8.65 -9.39 -4.23
CA LEU A 98 -9.96 -8.76 -4.04
C LEU A 98 -10.58 -8.25 -5.34
N GLN A 99 -10.00 -8.51 -6.51
CA GLN A 99 -10.50 -8.02 -7.80
C GLN A 99 -11.97 -8.40 -8.06
N ASP A 100 -12.36 -9.62 -7.74
CA ASP A 100 -13.75 -10.08 -7.93
C ASP A 100 -14.72 -9.34 -7.01
N LEU A 101 -14.31 -9.09 -5.75
CA LEU A 101 -15.10 -8.34 -4.78
C LEU A 101 -15.20 -6.86 -5.18
N SER A 102 -14.10 -6.25 -5.63
CA SER A 102 -14.08 -4.89 -6.20
C SER A 102 -15.02 -4.75 -7.39
N SER A 103 -15.02 -5.71 -8.31
CA SER A 103 -15.95 -5.73 -9.45
C SER A 103 -17.42 -5.79 -9.01
N ARG A 104 -17.74 -6.65 -8.03
CA ARG A 104 -19.10 -6.75 -7.48
C ARG A 104 -19.54 -5.49 -6.74
N MET A 105 -18.65 -4.84 -5.99
CA MET A 105 -18.93 -3.56 -5.34
C MET A 105 -19.21 -2.48 -6.39
N ARG A 106 -18.39 -2.36 -7.44
CA ARG A 106 -18.62 -1.43 -8.56
C ARG A 106 -19.94 -1.69 -9.27
N GLN A 107 -20.33 -2.95 -9.47
CA GLN A 107 -21.63 -3.28 -10.07
C GLN A 107 -22.80 -2.91 -9.14
N ALA A 108 -22.64 -3.08 -7.83
CA ALA A 108 -23.66 -2.76 -6.85
C ALA A 108 -23.87 -1.23 -6.70
N THR A 109 -22.82 -0.43 -6.88
CA THR A 109 -22.87 1.03 -6.73
C THR A 109 -23.01 1.79 -8.06
N GLY A 110 -22.64 1.18 -9.19
CA GLY A 110 -22.66 1.83 -10.51
C GLY A 110 -24.03 1.87 -11.20
N ASN A 111 -25.07 1.26 -10.63
CA ASN A 111 -26.39 1.19 -11.27
C ASN A 111 -27.39 2.16 -10.64
N ALA A 112 -27.53 3.36 -11.23
CA ALA A 112 -28.50 4.36 -10.78
C ALA A 112 -29.97 3.87 -10.82
N ARG A 113 -30.30 2.86 -11.64
CA ARG A 113 -31.66 2.28 -11.72
C ARG A 113 -31.92 1.19 -10.68
N ARG A 114 -30.87 0.60 -10.11
CA ARG A 114 -30.95 -0.43 -9.06
C ARG A 114 -30.00 -0.03 -7.95
N PRO A 115 -30.44 0.89 -7.08
CA PRO A 115 -29.59 1.35 -6.01
C PRO A 115 -29.28 0.22 -5.03
N ILE A 116 -28.14 0.35 -4.35
CA ILE A 116 -27.71 -0.62 -3.36
C ILE A 116 -28.78 -0.80 -2.27
N THR A 117 -29.06 -2.06 -1.96
CA THR A 117 -30.02 -2.44 -0.91
C THR A 117 -29.27 -2.87 0.35
N GLU A 118 -29.91 -2.80 1.51
CA GLU A 118 -29.26 -3.20 2.75
C GLU A 118 -28.80 -4.67 2.82
N PRO A 119 -29.58 -5.64 2.31
CA PRO A 119 -29.09 -7.02 2.24
C PRO A 119 -27.80 -7.14 1.40
N LEU A 120 -27.74 -6.44 0.27
CA LEU A 120 -26.58 -6.45 -0.61
C LEU A 120 -25.37 -5.75 0.03
N LYS A 121 -25.58 -4.57 0.62
CA LYS A 121 -24.55 -3.84 1.38
C LYS A 121 -23.96 -4.73 2.47
N ARG A 122 -24.82 -5.33 3.32
CA ARG A 122 -24.38 -6.20 4.43
C ARG A 122 -23.59 -7.40 3.94
N SER A 123 -24.01 -8.03 2.84
CA SER A 123 -23.26 -9.14 2.24
C SER A 123 -21.86 -8.71 1.82
N LEU A 124 -21.75 -7.58 1.10
CA LEU A 124 -20.46 -7.07 0.61
C LEU A 124 -19.55 -6.65 1.78
N VAL A 125 -20.09 -5.99 2.79
CA VAL A 125 -19.36 -5.58 4.00
C VAL A 125 -18.82 -6.80 4.76
N SER A 126 -19.64 -7.84 4.96
CA SER A 126 -19.21 -9.07 5.64
C SER A 126 -18.13 -9.81 4.87
N GLU A 127 -18.28 -9.91 3.55
CA GLU A 127 -17.30 -10.57 2.68
C GLU A 127 -15.97 -9.80 2.64
N LEU A 128 -16.03 -8.47 2.63
CA LEU A 128 -14.86 -7.61 2.71
C LEU A 128 -14.15 -7.73 4.06
N ARG A 129 -14.90 -7.76 5.18
CA ARG A 129 -14.35 -8.04 6.53
C ARG A 129 -13.60 -9.36 6.58
N GLU A 130 -14.21 -10.42 6.06
CA GLU A 130 -13.59 -11.75 6.10
C GLU A 130 -12.35 -11.83 5.20
N SER A 131 -12.43 -11.22 4.01
CA SER A 131 -11.29 -11.17 3.11
C SER A 131 -10.10 -10.40 3.70
N LEU A 132 -10.35 -9.30 4.40
CA LEU A 132 -9.31 -8.58 5.16
C LEU A 132 -8.72 -9.45 6.28
N ARG A 133 -9.56 -10.16 7.03
CA ARG A 133 -9.11 -11.06 8.10
C ARG A 133 -8.15 -12.15 7.59
N HIS A 134 -8.42 -12.69 6.40
CA HIS A 134 -7.53 -13.67 5.75
C HIS A 134 -6.22 -13.05 5.21
N LEU A 135 -6.26 -11.80 4.75
CA LEU A 135 -5.05 -11.08 4.32
C LEU A 135 -4.10 -10.87 5.50
N ASP A 136 -4.63 -10.45 6.65
CA ASP A 136 -3.83 -10.30 7.87
C ASP A 136 -3.22 -11.62 8.32
N ALA A 137 -4.02 -12.70 8.40
CA ALA A 137 -3.53 -14.01 8.83
C ALA A 137 -2.38 -14.54 7.95
N ASN A 138 -2.49 -14.40 6.63
CA ASN A 138 -1.44 -14.85 5.70
C ASN A 138 -0.15 -14.01 5.85
N ASN A 139 -0.26 -12.70 6.06
CA ASN A 139 0.91 -11.85 6.32
C ASN A 139 1.60 -12.23 7.64
N TYR A 140 0.85 -12.62 8.68
CA TYR A 140 1.42 -13.12 9.93
C TYR A 140 2.11 -14.48 9.75
N THR A 141 1.54 -15.40 8.97
CA THR A 141 2.15 -16.72 8.73
C THR A 141 3.48 -16.60 7.98
N GLU A 142 3.56 -15.76 6.94
CA GLU A 142 4.81 -15.50 6.22
C GLU A 142 5.88 -14.86 7.13
N ALA A 143 5.49 -13.90 7.98
CA ALA A 143 6.40 -13.27 8.93
C ALA A 143 6.93 -14.23 10.01
N VAL A 144 6.12 -15.19 10.46
CA VAL A 144 6.51 -16.19 11.48
C VAL A 144 7.41 -17.29 10.88
N GLU A 145 7.20 -17.67 9.62
CA GLU A 145 8.09 -18.62 8.93
C GLU A 145 9.49 -18.03 8.66
N GLU A 146 9.61 -16.73 8.35
CA GLU A 146 10.92 -16.08 8.17
C GLU A 146 11.71 -15.94 9.49
N LEU A 147 11.05 -15.92 10.65
CA LEU A 147 11.73 -15.87 11.97
C LEU A 147 12.22 -17.23 12.46
N ASN A 148 11.72 -18.33 11.89
CA ASN A 148 12.12 -19.70 12.24
C ASN A 148 13.16 -20.30 11.27
N LYS A 149 13.70 -19.50 10.33
CA LYS A 149 14.82 -19.85 9.45
C LYS A 149 16.06 -19.04 9.80
#